data_AF-A0A9D8T8J5-F1
#
_entry.id   AF-A0A9D8T8J5-F1
#
_cell.length_a   1.000
_cell.length_b   1.000
_cell.length_c   1.000
_cell.angle_alpha   90.00
_cell.angle_beta   90.00
_cell.angle_gamma   90.00
#
_symmetry.space_group_name_H-M   'P 1'
#
loop_
_entity.id
_entity.type
_entity.pdbx_description
1 polymer ?
#
loop_
_entity_poly.entity_id
_entity_poly.type
_entity_poly.pdbx_seq_one_letter_code
_entity_poly.pdbx_strand_id
1 'polypeptide(L)'
;MSRVEFRNRSVIIDGKPVQIISGAMHYFRVPREYWRDRMEKAVQLGLNGIETYMCWNLHERTEGKFDFSGMLDFEAYIRLAQEMGLYVIVRPGPYICAEWDNGGLPAWLMKKSGIRYRRMNKPYIDALTNYMNVIIPKLKALQFEEGGPIIAMQVENEYGSYSCDKEYLTYLRSLYRNAGVTIPLFTADGVSFWGDPANRALMLRGGTIEGSPACLNFGSRALASFD
;
A
#
# COMPACT_ATOMS: atom_id res chain seq x y z
N MET A 1 25.13 2.52 -5.18
CA MET A 1 23.98 1.62 -4.95
C MET A 1 22.72 2.43 -5.21
N SER A 2 21.75 1.85 -5.90
CA SER A 2 20.47 2.51 -6.14
C SER A 2 19.75 2.76 -4.82
N ARG A 3 19.12 3.92 -4.66
CA ARG A 3 18.52 4.35 -3.39
C ARG A 3 17.27 5.19 -3.61
N VAL A 4 16.25 4.93 -2.79
CA VAL A 4 15.06 5.79 -2.69
C VAL A 4 14.95 6.34 -1.29
N GLU A 5 14.76 7.64 -1.15
CA GLU A 5 14.52 8.27 0.13
C GLU A 5 13.50 9.40 0.02
N PHE A 6 12.75 9.63 1.11
CA PHE A 6 11.96 10.85 1.24
C PHE A 6 12.79 11.87 2.00
N ARG A 7 13.13 12.99 1.35
CA ARG A 7 13.97 14.05 1.93
C ARG A 7 13.49 15.40 1.44
N ASN A 8 13.43 16.38 2.35
CA ASN A 8 13.03 17.76 2.03
C ASN A 8 11.72 17.84 1.23
N ARG A 9 10.69 17.09 1.67
CA ARG A 9 9.37 17.01 1.02
C ARG A 9 9.38 16.49 -0.42
N SER A 10 10.45 15.81 -0.82
CA SER A 10 10.61 15.24 -2.17
C SER A 10 10.95 13.76 -2.09
N VAL A 11 10.52 13.00 -3.11
CA VAL A 11 11.07 11.67 -3.36
C VAL A 11 12.41 11.87 -4.07
N ILE A 12 13.46 11.33 -3.49
CA ILE A 12 14.81 11.34 -4.06
C ILE A 12 15.11 9.94 -4.57
N ILE A 13 15.39 9.82 -5.87
CA ILE A 13 15.78 8.57 -6.53
C ILE A 13 17.18 8.77 -7.07
N ASP A 14 18.14 7.95 -6.62
CA ASP A 14 19.55 8.02 -6.99
C ASP A 14 20.14 9.45 -6.87
N GLY A 15 19.81 10.10 -5.75
CA GLY A 15 20.30 11.45 -5.41
C GLY A 15 19.58 12.59 -6.12
N LYS A 16 18.64 12.32 -7.03
CA LYS A 16 17.89 13.34 -7.77
C LYS A 16 16.46 13.46 -7.24
N PRO A 17 15.94 14.68 -7.04
CA PRO A 17 14.53 14.86 -6.74
C PRO A 17 13.69 14.45 -7.96
N VAL A 18 12.71 13.58 -7.71
CA VAL A 18 11.76 13.09 -8.73
C VAL A 18 10.36 13.39 -8.25
N GLN A 19 9.58 14.09 -9.07
CA GLN A 19 8.14 14.22 -8.86
C GLN A 19 7.45 12.98 -9.41
N ILE A 20 6.76 12.24 -8.54
CA ILE A 20 5.99 11.07 -8.94
C ILE A 20 4.59 11.52 -9.33
N ILE A 21 4.23 11.30 -10.59
CA ILE A 21 2.89 11.50 -11.14
C ILE A 21 2.35 10.10 -11.42
N SER A 22 1.59 9.59 -10.46
CA SER A 22 1.13 8.19 -10.44
C SER A 22 -0.38 8.08 -10.65
N GLY A 23 -0.80 7.01 -11.32
CA GLY A 23 -2.21 6.60 -11.45
C GLY A 23 -2.48 5.27 -10.75
N ALA A 24 -3.60 5.18 -10.02
CA ALA A 24 -4.03 3.94 -9.39
C ALA A 24 -4.56 2.94 -10.44
N MET A 25 -3.99 1.75 -10.48
CA MET A 25 -4.42 0.65 -11.34
C MET A 25 -4.28 -0.68 -10.61
N HIS A 26 -5.42 -1.29 -10.30
CA HIS A 26 -5.45 -2.53 -9.52
C HIS A 26 -5.39 -3.74 -10.46
N TYR A 27 -4.29 -4.50 -10.39
CA TYR A 27 -4.08 -5.67 -11.27
C TYR A 27 -5.24 -6.69 -11.17
N PHE A 28 -5.86 -6.82 -9.99
CA PHE A 28 -6.98 -7.74 -9.74
C PHE A 28 -8.34 -7.24 -10.26
N ARG A 29 -8.40 -6.05 -10.87
CA ARG A 29 -9.60 -5.50 -11.54
C ARG A 29 -9.46 -5.47 -13.06
N VAL A 30 -8.31 -5.87 -13.59
CA VAL A 30 -8.00 -5.84 -15.03
C VAL A 30 -7.54 -7.23 -15.44
N PRO A 31 -8.17 -7.88 -16.44
CA PRO A 31 -7.66 -9.16 -16.96
C PRO A 31 -6.19 -9.04 -17.38
N ARG A 32 -5.42 -10.10 -17.14
CA ARG A 32 -3.94 -10.09 -17.29
C ARG A 32 -3.50 -9.67 -18.69
N GLU A 33 -4.23 -10.11 -19.70
CA GLU A 33 -4.01 -9.83 -21.12
C GLU A 33 -4.05 -8.33 -21.43
N TYR A 34 -4.74 -7.54 -20.59
CA TYR A 34 -4.88 -6.10 -20.77
C TYR A 34 -3.95 -5.26 -19.91
N TRP A 35 -3.15 -5.85 -19.00
CA TRP A 35 -2.26 -5.05 -18.14
C TRP A 35 -1.32 -4.15 -18.95
N ARG A 36 -0.72 -4.69 -20.02
CA ARG A 36 0.17 -3.93 -20.91
C ARG A 36 -0.57 -2.77 -21.57
N ASP A 37 -1.72 -3.04 -22.19
CA ASP A 37 -2.55 -2.00 -22.82
C ASP A 37 -2.89 -0.86 -21.85
N ARG A 38 -3.23 -1.18 -20.60
CA ARG A 38 -3.55 -0.14 -19.61
C ARG A 38 -2.31 0.65 -19.19
N MET A 39 -1.16 0.00 -19.04
CA MET A 39 0.12 0.67 -18.73
C MET A 39 0.62 1.55 -19.87
N GLU A 40 0.47 1.13 -21.13
CA GLU A 40 0.83 1.95 -22.30
C GLU A 40 0.00 3.24 -22.33
N LYS A 41 -1.30 3.15 -22.02
CA LYS A 41 -2.17 4.33 -21.89
C LYS A 41 -1.76 5.23 -20.73
N ALA A 42 -1.35 4.65 -19.60
CA ALA A 42 -0.81 5.41 -18.47
C ALA A 42 0.47 6.19 -18.85
N VAL A 43 1.39 5.55 -19.57
CA VAL A 43 2.61 6.20 -20.08
C VAL A 43 2.26 7.31 -21.08
N GLN A 44 1.33 7.06 -22.02
CA GLN A 44 0.88 8.07 -22.99
C GLN A 44 0.17 9.26 -22.34
N LEU A 45 -0.50 9.06 -21.19
CA LEU A 45 -1.07 10.13 -20.37
C LEU A 45 0.02 10.99 -19.69
N GLY A 46 1.29 10.55 -19.70
CA GLY A 46 2.41 11.23 -19.07
C GLY A 46 2.68 10.78 -17.63
N LEU A 47 2.09 9.66 -17.18
CA LEU A 47 2.39 9.09 -15.87
C LEU A 47 3.79 8.48 -15.88
N ASN A 48 4.55 8.73 -14.80
CA ASN A 48 5.86 8.10 -14.58
C ASN A 48 5.83 7.03 -13.48
N GLY A 49 4.66 6.80 -12.90
CA GLY A 49 4.44 5.71 -11.97
C GLY A 49 3.01 5.20 -11.99
N ILE A 50 2.83 4.04 -11.38
CA ILE A 50 1.53 3.48 -11.06
C ILE A 50 1.47 3.13 -9.58
N GLU A 51 0.25 3.07 -9.07
CA GLU A 51 -0.03 2.60 -7.72
C GLU A 51 -0.97 1.40 -7.79
N THR A 52 -0.73 0.38 -6.96
CA THR A 52 -1.66 -0.73 -6.79
C THR A 52 -1.77 -1.20 -5.35
N TYR A 53 -2.99 -1.53 -4.93
CA TYR A 53 -3.22 -2.36 -3.76
C TYR A 53 -2.80 -3.82 -3.99
N MET A 54 -2.61 -4.56 -2.90
CA MET A 54 -2.70 -6.03 -2.89
C MET A 54 -3.94 -6.48 -2.11
N CYS A 55 -4.62 -7.49 -2.63
CA CYS A 55 -5.91 -7.90 -2.10
C CYS A 55 -5.80 -9.24 -1.35
N TRP A 56 -5.66 -9.18 -0.02
CA TRP A 56 -5.41 -10.36 0.82
C TRP A 56 -6.46 -11.46 0.59
N ASN A 57 -7.75 -11.14 0.55
CA ASN A 57 -8.82 -12.13 0.34
C ASN A 57 -8.77 -12.85 -1.01
N LEU A 58 -8.14 -12.28 -2.04
CA LEU A 58 -7.93 -12.93 -3.32
C LEU A 58 -6.71 -13.84 -3.28
N HIS A 59 -5.62 -13.38 -2.66
CA HIS A 59 -4.41 -14.17 -2.54
C HIS A 59 -4.55 -15.33 -1.56
N GLU A 60 -5.37 -15.22 -0.53
CA GLU A 60 -5.55 -16.25 0.50
C GLU A 60 -7.04 -16.53 0.72
N ARG A 61 -7.71 -17.03 -0.33
CA ARG A 61 -9.16 -17.36 -0.27
C ARG A 61 -9.49 -18.38 0.81
N THR A 62 -8.54 -19.27 1.10
CA THR A 62 -8.59 -20.23 2.21
C THR A 62 -7.34 -20.04 3.04
N GLU A 63 -7.49 -20.02 4.37
CA GLU A 63 -6.37 -19.85 5.31
C GLU A 63 -5.22 -20.83 4.99
N GLY A 64 -4.01 -20.28 4.84
CA GLY A 64 -2.78 -20.99 4.51
C GLY A 64 -2.62 -21.36 3.03
N LYS A 65 -3.59 -21.09 2.16
CA LYS A 65 -3.54 -21.44 0.73
C LYS A 65 -3.43 -20.19 -0.14
N PHE A 66 -2.21 -19.93 -0.60
CA PHE A 66 -1.89 -18.75 -1.40
C PHE A 66 -2.01 -18.99 -2.91
N ASP A 67 -2.56 -18.01 -3.62
CA ASP A 67 -2.65 -17.97 -5.08
C ASP A 67 -1.97 -16.70 -5.63
N PHE A 68 -0.93 -16.92 -6.43
CA PHE A 68 -0.16 -15.90 -7.14
C PHE A 68 -0.11 -16.19 -8.64
N SER A 69 -1.11 -16.91 -9.17
CA SER A 69 -1.18 -17.32 -10.56
C SER A 69 -2.15 -16.45 -11.37
N GLY A 70 -2.03 -16.49 -12.70
CA GLY A 70 -2.96 -15.82 -13.60
C GLY A 70 -3.08 -14.32 -13.29
N MET A 71 -4.31 -13.85 -13.04
CA MET A 71 -4.58 -12.44 -12.69
C MET A 71 -4.09 -12.06 -11.28
N LEU A 72 -3.69 -13.00 -10.43
CA LEU A 72 -3.14 -12.73 -9.10
C LEU A 72 -1.61 -12.74 -9.04
N ASP A 73 -0.95 -12.87 -10.19
CA ASP A 73 0.50 -12.77 -10.31
C ASP A 73 0.94 -11.30 -10.29
N PHE A 74 0.96 -10.74 -9.08
CA PHE A 74 1.38 -9.35 -8.88
C PHE A 74 2.86 -9.14 -9.20
N GLU A 75 3.71 -10.18 -9.08
CA GLU A 75 5.13 -10.09 -9.42
C GLU A 75 5.30 -9.82 -10.91
N ALA A 76 4.58 -10.54 -11.78
CA ALA A 76 4.57 -10.27 -13.21
C ALA A 76 3.96 -8.90 -13.55
N TYR A 77 2.89 -8.48 -12.86
CA TYR A 77 2.33 -7.14 -13.05
C TYR A 77 3.34 -6.04 -12.73
N ILE A 78 4.06 -6.16 -11.61
CA ILE A 78 5.08 -5.18 -11.19
C ILE A 78 6.27 -5.19 -12.17
N ARG A 79 6.73 -6.37 -12.61
CA ARG A 79 7.80 -6.47 -13.62
C ARG A 79 7.37 -5.86 -14.96
N LEU A 80 6.12 -6.02 -15.35
CA LEU A 80 5.59 -5.36 -16.54
C LEU A 80 5.63 -3.84 -16.42
N ALA A 81 5.31 -3.28 -15.24
CA ALA A 81 5.46 -1.84 -15.00
C ALA A 81 6.92 -1.38 -15.15
N GLN A 82 7.88 -2.20 -14.68
CA GLN A 82 9.31 -1.95 -14.86
C GLN A 82 9.71 -1.93 -16.34
N GLU A 83 9.24 -2.88 -17.15
CA GLU A 83 9.48 -2.90 -18.61
C GLU A 83 8.95 -1.63 -19.30
N MET A 84 7.87 -1.06 -18.78
CA MET A 84 7.25 0.18 -19.26
C MET A 84 7.93 1.45 -18.71
N GLY A 85 8.99 1.31 -17.92
CA GLY A 85 9.70 2.44 -17.33
C GLY A 85 8.92 3.18 -16.24
N LEU A 86 7.89 2.53 -15.66
CA LEU A 86 7.06 3.09 -14.61
C LEU A 86 7.63 2.74 -13.23
N TYR A 87 7.70 3.73 -12.34
CA TYR A 87 7.86 3.46 -10.91
C TYR A 87 6.60 2.82 -10.34
N VAL A 88 6.73 2.06 -9.26
CA VAL A 88 5.58 1.42 -8.60
C VAL A 88 5.50 1.85 -7.14
N ILE A 89 4.31 2.28 -6.73
CA ILE A 89 3.92 2.40 -5.33
C ILE A 89 3.00 1.23 -5.00
N VAL A 90 3.33 0.42 -4.01
CA VAL A 90 2.48 -0.71 -3.60
C VAL A 90 1.79 -0.39 -2.28
N ARG A 91 0.52 -0.75 -2.16
CA ARG A 91 -0.26 -0.67 -0.92
C ARG A 91 -0.67 -2.08 -0.49
N PRO A 92 0.20 -2.82 0.21
CA PRO A 92 0.04 -4.27 0.38
C PRO A 92 -1.09 -4.69 1.34
N GLY A 93 -1.70 -3.73 2.04
CA GLY A 93 -2.72 -3.98 3.05
C GLY A 93 -2.15 -4.04 4.48
N PRO A 94 -2.74 -4.84 5.38
CA PRO A 94 -3.70 -5.93 5.12
C PRO A 94 -5.11 -5.51 4.71
N TYR A 95 -5.52 -4.32 5.13
CA TYR A 95 -6.80 -3.71 4.79
C TYR A 95 -6.55 -2.64 3.73
N ILE A 96 -7.37 -2.61 2.69
CA ILE A 96 -7.21 -1.71 1.54
C ILE A 96 -8.40 -0.80 1.31
N CYS A 97 -9.53 -1.00 2.00
CA CYS A 97 -10.80 -0.36 1.67
C CYS A 97 -11.18 -0.62 0.20
N ALA A 98 -10.82 0.31 -0.68
CA ALA A 98 -10.84 0.21 -2.14
C ALA A 98 -12.21 -0.13 -2.75
N GLU A 99 -13.31 0.02 -2.01
CA GLU A 99 -14.64 -0.47 -2.41
C GLU A 99 -14.57 -1.94 -2.84
N TRP A 100 -13.80 -2.73 -2.09
CA TRP A 100 -13.65 -4.16 -2.30
C TRP A 100 -14.26 -4.95 -1.16
N ASP A 101 -14.65 -6.20 -1.44
CA ASP A 101 -15.24 -7.11 -0.46
C ASP A 101 -14.42 -7.14 0.83
N ASN A 102 -15.09 -6.83 1.94
CA ASN A 102 -14.54 -6.71 3.29
C ASN A 102 -13.23 -5.90 3.38
N GLY A 103 -13.06 -4.89 2.51
CA GLY A 103 -11.84 -4.08 2.43
C GLY A 103 -10.57 -4.89 2.15
N GLY A 104 -10.70 -6.02 1.45
CA GLY A 104 -9.61 -6.95 1.15
C GLY A 104 -9.35 -7.99 2.24
N LEU A 105 -10.03 -7.96 3.39
CA LEU A 105 -9.82 -8.92 4.46
C LEU A 105 -10.53 -10.26 4.17
N PRO A 106 -9.86 -11.42 4.30
CA PRO A 106 -10.49 -12.71 3.99
C PRO A 106 -11.67 -13.04 4.89
N ALA A 107 -12.74 -13.57 4.28
CA ALA A 107 -13.96 -13.96 5.00
C ALA A 107 -13.74 -15.03 6.08
N TRP A 108 -12.72 -15.90 5.93
CA TRP A 108 -12.41 -16.92 6.92
C TRP A 108 -11.92 -16.36 8.26
N LEU A 109 -11.49 -15.09 8.31
CA LEU A 109 -11.18 -14.41 9.58
C LEU A 109 -12.39 -14.34 10.51
N MET A 110 -13.62 -14.30 9.97
CA MET A 110 -14.86 -14.28 10.75
C MET A 110 -15.06 -15.55 11.59
N LYS A 111 -14.38 -16.65 11.25
CA LYS A 111 -14.43 -17.90 12.01
C LYS A 111 -13.53 -17.87 13.26
N LYS A 112 -12.66 -16.87 13.40
CA LYS A 112 -11.75 -16.76 14.55
C LYS A 112 -12.45 -16.10 15.73
N SER A 113 -12.58 -16.86 16.82
CA SER A 113 -13.17 -16.37 18.07
C SER A 113 -12.39 -15.18 18.63
N GLY A 114 -13.11 -14.15 19.10
CA GLY A 114 -12.52 -12.98 19.76
C GLY A 114 -11.75 -12.04 18.84
N ILE A 115 -11.88 -12.17 17.51
CA ILE A 115 -11.17 -11.34 16.56
C ILE A 115 -11.62 -9.87 16.67
N ARG A 116 -10.65 -8.96 16.68
CA ARG A 116 -10.86 -7.52 16.51
C ARG A 116 -9.97 -7.06 15.37
N TYR A 117 -10.60 -6.75 14.23
CA TYR A 117 -9.89 -6.35 13.02
C TYR A 117 -9.09 -5.07 13.22
N ARG A 118 -7.96 -4.97 12.51
CA ARG A 118 -7.13 -3.75 12.40
C ARG A 118 -6.75 -3.18 13.78
N ARG A 119 -6.38 -4.06 14.71
CA ARG A 119 -5.94 -3.72 16.08
C ARG A 119 -4.87 -4.71 16.53
N MET A 120 -4.17 -4.37 17.61
CA MET A 120 -3.25 -5.29 18.29
C MET A 120 -4.02 -6.38 19.05
N ASN A 121 -4.70 -7.25 18.29
CA ASN A 121 -5.53 -8.34 18.77
C ASN A 121 -4.93 -9.65 18.26
N LYS A 122 -4.56 -10.54 19.17
CA LYS A 122 -3.77 -11.74 18.85
C LYS A 122 -4.34 -12.57 17.67
N PRO A 123 -5.64 -12.96 17.63
CA PRO A 123 -6.19 -13.70 16.48
C PRO A 123 -6.03 -12.99 15.13
N TYR A 124 -6.16 -11.66 15.11
CA TYR A 124 -5.96 -10.86 13.90
C TYR A 124 -4.48 -10.73 13.54
N ILE A 125 -3.62 -10.44 14.52
CA ILE A 125 -2.17 -10.27 14.34
C ILE A 125 -1.53 -11.58 13.87
N ASP A 126 -1.87 -12.73 14.44
CA ASP A 126 -1.34 -14.03 14.00
C ASP A 126 -1.67 -14.26 12.49
N ALA A 127 -2.91 -14.00 12.09
CA ALA A 127 -3.36 -14.19 10.70
C ALA A 127 -2.71 -13.20 9.74
N LEU A 128 -2.68 -11.92 10.11
CA LEU A 128 -1.99 -10.86 9.38
C LEU A 128 -0.51 -11.21 9.19
N THR A 129 0.19 -11.60 10.26
CA THR A 129 1.61 -11.87 10.21
C THR A 129 1.91 -13.05 9.27
N ASN A 130 1.07 -14.07 9.24
CA ASN A 130 1.19 -15.15 8.26
C ASN A 130 1.08 -14.63 6.82
N TYR A 131 0.07 -13.81 6.52
CA TYR A 131 -0.07 -13.17 5.21
C TYR A 131 1.15 -12.32 4.84
N MET A 132 1.56 -11.43 5.74
CA MET A 132 2.68 -10.50 5.53
C MET A 132 4.01 -11.23 5.35
N ASN A 133 4.25 -12.32 6.08
CA ASN A 133 5.45 -13.15 5.93
C ASN A 133 5.54 -13.82 4.55
N VAL A 134 4.42 -14.02 3.86
CA VAL A 134 4.41 -14.54 2.49
C VAL A 134 4.60 -13.43 1.45
N ILE A 135 3.93 -12.29 1.62
CA ILE A 135 3.95 -11.23 0.59
C ILE A 135 5.17 -10.32 0.66
N ILE A 136 5.69 -10.00 1.85
CA ILE A 136 6.80 -9.03 1.98
C ILE A 136 8.07 -9.52 1.27
N PRO A 137 8.52 -10.79 1.40
CA PRO A 137 9.72 -11.24 0.70
C PRO A 137 9.64 -11.09 -0.82
N LYS A 138 8.47 -11.36 -1.40
CA LYS A 138 8.20 -11.21 -2.84
C LYS A 138 8.26 -9.75 -3.28
N LEU A 139 7.65 -8.85 -2.51
CA LEU A 139 7.69 -7.41 -2.76
C LEU A 139 9.09 -6.83 -2.56
N LYS A 140 9.82 -7.28 -1.53
CA LYS A 140 11.21 -6.86 -1.26
C LYS A 140 12.09 -7.16 -2.46
N ALA A 141 11.97 -8.33 -3.09
CA ALA A 141 12.76 -8.68 -4.28
C ALA A 141 12.47 -7.78 -5.50
N LEU A 142 11.43 -6.96 -5.46
CA LEU A 142 11.02 -6.01 -6.50
C LEU A 142 11.21 -4.55 -6.07
N GLN A 143 11.81 -4.29 -4.91
CA GLN A 143 12.12 -2.93 -4.49
C GLN A 143 13.23 -2.32 -5.36
N PHE A 144 13.21 -0.99 -5.48
CA PHE A 144 14.12 -0.25 -6.34
C PHE A 144 15.60 -0.52 -6.04
N GLU A 145 15.93 -0.65 -4.77
CA GLU A 145 17.31 -0.92 -4.32
C GLU A 145 17.78 -2.35 -4.63
N GLU A 146 16.86 -3.26 -4.93
CA GLU A 146 17.13 -4.63 -5.43
C GLU A 146 16.99 -4.72 -6.96
N GLY A 147 16.91 -3.58 -7.65
CA GLY A 147 16.79 -3.50 -9.11
C GLY A 147 15.38 -3.68 -9.66
N GLY A 148 14.33 -3.64 -8.83
CA GLY A 148 12.94 -3.60 -9.28
C GLY A 148 12.38 -2.17 -9.41
N PRO A 149 11.07 -2.00 -9.65
CA PRO A 149 10.48 -0.67 -9.83
C PRO A 149 9.82 -0.10 -8.56
N ILE A 150 9.72 -0.86 -7.45
CA ILE A 150 8.95 -0.41 -6.28
C ILE A 150 9.73 0.65 -5.50
N ILE A 151 9.21 1.87 -5.44
CA ILE A 151 9.86 3.03 -4.81
C ILE A 151 9.28 3.37 -3.43
N ALA A 152 8.07 2.93 -3.11
CA ALA A 152 7.48 3.10 -1.79
C ALA A 152 6.41 2.04 -1.50
N MET A 153 6.20 1.74 -0.22
CA MET A 153 5.10 0.89 0.24
C MET A 153 4.27 1.57 1.33
N GLN A 154 2.94 1.44 1.25
CA GLN A 154 2.06 1.98 2.27
C GLN A 154 1.91 1.00 3.45
N VAL A 155 1.94 1.52 4.68
CA VAL A 155 1.62 0.79 5.90
C VAL A 155 0.15 1.04 6.24
N GLU A 156 -0.66 -0.01 6.22
CA GLU A 156 -2.10 0.10 6.43
C GLU A 156 -2.80 0.96 5.35
N ASN A 157 -4.04 1.39 5.58
CA ASN A 157 -4.81 2.28 4.72
C ASN A 157 -5.82 3.11 5.51
N GLU A 158 -5.63 4.43 5.52
CA GLU A 158 -6.52 5.40 6.18
C GLU A 158 -6.88 4.96 7.61
N TYR A 159 -5.87 4.52 8.37
CA TYR A 159 -6.10 3.96 9.70
C TYR A 159 -6.73 4.98 10.64
N GLY A 160 -6.45 6.27 10.42
CA GLY A 160 -7.08 7.38 11.11
C GLY A 160 -8.60 7.41 10.98
N SER A 161 -9.16 6.87 9.90
CA SER A 161 -10.62 6.71 9.72
C SER A 161 -11.22 5.61 10.60
N TYR A 162 -10.39 4.80 11.26
CA TYR A 162 -10.83 3.62 11.99
C TYR A 162 -10.45 3.66 13.47
N SER A 163 -9.19 3.93 13.79
CA SER A 163 -8.72 3.99 15.17
C SER A 163 -7.38 4.73 15.30
N CYS A 164 -6.73 4.58 16.46
CA CYS A 164 -5.46 5.21 16.82
C CYS A 164 -4.51 4.25 17.54
N ASP A 165 -4.70 2.94 17.40
CA ASP A 165 -3.81 1.90 17.93
C ASP A 165 -2.42 1.98 17.27
N LYS A 166 -1.50 2.71 17.91
CA LYS A 166 -0.13 2.89 17.43
C LYS A 166 0.74 1.65 17.58
N GLU A 167 0.38 0.76 18.50
CA GLU A 167 1.07 -0.51 18.67
C GLU A 167 0.86 -1.39 17.44
N TYR A 168 -0.39 -1.50 16.97
CA TYR A 168 -0.71 -2.19 15.71
C TYR A 168 0.05 -1.63 14.51
N LEU A 169 0.03 -0.32 14.31
CA LEU A 169 0.70 0.30 13.16
C LEU A 169 2.22 0.14 13.22
N THR A 170 2.80 0.28 14.41
CA THR A 170 4.24 0.08 14.64
C THR A 170 4.63 -1.36 14.39
N TYR A 171 3.81 -2.32 14.86
CA TYR A 171 4.00 -3.74 14.59
C TYR A 171 3.98 -4.03 13.09
N LEU A 172 2.98 -3.56 12.36
CA LEU A 172 2.90 -3.76 10.91
C LEU A 172 4.11 -3.15 10.17
N ARG A 173 4.53 -1.94 10.54
CA ARG A 173 5.75 -1.31 10.00
C ARG A 173 6.99 -2.16 10.30
N SER A 174 7.08 -2.73 11.50
CA SER A 174 8.22 -3.57 11.89
C SER A 174 8.36 -4.82 11.02
N LEU A 175 7.24 -5.42 10.57
CA LEU A 175 7.28 -6.59 9.69
C LEU A 175 8.03 -6.30 8.39
N TYR A 176 7.77 -5.14 7.76
CA TYR A 176 8.49 -4.70 6.57
C TYR A 176 9.98 -4.51 6.83
N ARG A 177 10.34 -3.80 7.91
CA ARG A 177 11.74 -3.50 8.23
C ARG A 177 12.51 -4.76 8.62
N ASN A 178 11.92 -5.64 9.42
CA ASN A 178 12.53 -6.91 9.84
C ASN A 178 12.74 -7.86 8.67
N ALA A 179 11.88 -7.82 7.65
CA ALA A 179 12.07 -8.56 6.41
C ALA A 179 13.11 -7.93 5.46
N GLY A 180 13.64 -6.74 5.78
CA GLY A 180 14.66 -6.05 5.02
C GLY A 180 14.13 -5.16 3.90
N VAL A 181 12.88 -4.68 3.98
CA VAL A 181 12.40 -3.60 3.10
C VAL A 181 13.13 -2.32 3.51
N THR A 182 13.82 -1.68 2.56
CA THR A 182 14.66 -0.48 2.82
C THR A 182 14.08 0.80 2.22
N ILE A 183 13.28 0.69 1.16
CA ILE A 183 12.58 1.82 0.54
C ILE A 183 11.63 2.54 1.53
N PRO A 184 11.21 3.79 1.23
CA PRO A 184 10.25 4.52 2.05
C PRO A 184 8.97 3.73 2.35
N LEU A 185 8.62 3.70 3.63
CA LEU A 185 7.30 3.28 4.10
C LEU A 185 6.52 4.54 4.45
N PHE A 186 5.27 4.63 4.04
CA PHE A 186 4.41 5.80 4.29
C PHE A 186 3.03 5.39 4.78
N THR A 187 2.31 6.33 5.38
CA THR A 187 0.87 6.18 5.69
C THR A 187 0.08 7.17 4.86
N ALA A 188 -1.19 6.88 4.58
CA ALA A 188 -2.06 7.80 3.85
C ALA A 188 -3.39 7.93 4.59
N ASP A 189 -3.78 9.18 4.87
CA ASP A 189 -5.01 9.52 5.56
C ASP A 189 -5.61 10.81 4.96
N GLY A 190 -6.93 10.92 4.99
CA GLY A 190 -7.64 12.19 4.76
C GLY A 190 -7.39 13.25 5.83
N VAL A 191 -7.81 14.48 5.53
CA VAL A 191 -7.63 15.66 6.41
C VAL A 191 -8.63 15.72 7.57
N SER A 192 -9.81 15.13 7.42
CA SER A 192 -10.86 15.07 8.43
C SER A 192 -11.87 13.96 8.14
N PHE A 193 -12.59 13.54 9.17
CA PHE A 193 -13.72 12.62 9.00
C PHE A 193 -14.82 13.26 8.15
N TRP A 194 -15.15 12.62 7.03
CA TRP A 194 -16.25 13.05 6.13
C TRP A 194 -16.13 14.50 5.60
N GLY A 195 -14.93 15.08 5.62
CA GLY A 195 -14.73 16.47 5.22
C GLY A 195 -15.18 17.51 6.25
N ASP A 196 -15.48 17.11 7.49
CA ASP A 196 -15.88 18.03 8.56
C ASP A 196 -14.66 18.81 9.10
N PRO A 197 -14.62 20.15 8.94
CA PRO A 197 -13.51 20.97 9.44
C PRO A 197 -13.35 20.92 10.96
N ALA A 198 -14.41 20.63 11.72
CA ALA A 198 -14.34 20.55 13.20
C ALA A 198 -13.45 19.39 13.68
N ASN A 199 -13.22 18.40 12.82
CA ASN A 199 -12.48 17.17 13.11
C ASN A 199 -11.13 17.11 12.37
N ARG A 200 -10.60 18.29 11.99
CA ARG A 200 -9.35 18.39 11.23
C ARG A 200 -8.18 17.74 11.96
N ALA A 201 -7.33 17.07 11.18
CA ALA A 201 -6.16 16.33 11.63
C ALA A 201 -6.45 15.14 12.56
N LEU A 202 -7.71 14.82 12.91
CA LEU A 202 -7.99 13.63 13.72
C LEU A 202 -7.56 12.34 13.00
N MET A 203 -7.82 12.25 11.70
CA MET A 203 -7.39 11.12 10.91
C MET A 203 -5.86 11.02 10.85
N LEU A 204 -5.15 12.12 10.53
CA LEU A 204 -3.69 12.13 10.58
C LEU A 204 -3.13 11.73 11.95
N ARG A 205 -3.74 12.20 13.05
CA ARG A 205 -3.35 11.81 14.42
C ARG A 205 -3.52 10.32 14.64
N GLY A 206 -4.59 9.71 14.13
CA GLY A 206 -4.86 8.27 14.24
C GLY A 206 -3.98 7.41 13.35
N GLY A 207 -3.70 7.83 12.11
CA GLY A 207 -3.02 7.01 11.11
C GLY A 207 -1.51 7.20 10.96
N THR A 208 -0.97 8.37 11.32
CA THR A 208 0.48 8.64 11.19
C THR A 208 1.32 7.80 12.15
N ILE A 209 2.48 7.32 11.70
CA ILE A 209 3.47 6.65 12.55
C ILE A 209 4.86 7.23 12.38
N GLU A 210 5.65 7.16 13.45
CA GLU A 210 7.04 7.63 13.44
C GLU A 210 7.89 6.87 12.40
N GLY A 211 8.83 7.59 11.79
CA GLY A 211 9.74 7.02 10.80
C GLY A 211 9.08 6.63 9.47
N SER A 212 7.88 7.15 9.20
CA SER A 212 7.15 6.99 7.93
C SER A 212 6.52 8.34 7.55
N PRO A 213 6.71 8.86 6.33
CA PRO A 213 6.02 10.08 5.91
C PRO A 213 4.49 9.93 5.97
N ALA A 214 3.82 10.97 6.45
CA ALA A 214 2.36 11.06 6.42
C ALA A 214 1.90 11.70 5.10
N CYS A 215 1.28 10.90 4.24
CA CYS A 215 0.67 11.36 2.99
C CYS A 215 -0.79 11.74 3.25
N LEU A 216 -1.25 12.75 2.52
CA LEU A 216 -2.61 13.28 2.60
C LEU A 216 -3.42 12.86 1.39
N ASN A 217 -4.64 12.35 1.63
CA ASN A 217 -5.63 12.08 0.59
C ASN A 217 -6.65 13.23 0.54
N PHE A 218 -6.85 13.81 -0.63
CA PHE A 218 -7.87 14.83 -0.86
C PHE A 218 -8.37 14.80 -2.30
N GLY A 219 -9.61 15.22 -2.50
CA GLY A 219 -10.22 15.33 -3.83
C GLY A 219 -9.89 16.64 -4.54
N SER A 220 -10.72 17.02 -5.51
CA SER A 220 -10.53 18.23 -6.34
C SER A 220 -10.51 19.55 -5.56
N ARG A 221 -10.95 19.58 -4.30
CA ARG A 221 -10.94 20.76 -3.42
C ARG A 221 -9.68 20.81 -2.55
N ALA A 222 -8.51 20.78 -3.20
CA ALA A 222 -7.22 20.68 -2.53
C ALA A 222 -6.97 21.84 -1.54
N LEU A 223 -7.24 23.09 -1.93
CA LEU A 223 -7.00 24.26 -1.08
C LEU A 223 -7.71 24.15 0.29
N ALA A 224 -8.98 23.73 0.29
CA ALA A 224 -9.75 23.53 1.52
C ALA A 224 -9.19 22.43 2.43
N SER A 225 -8.30 21.58 1.93
CA SER A 225 -7.60 20.56 2.73
C SER A 225 -6.38 21.14 3.45
N PHE A 226 -5.82 22.24 2.94
CA PHE A 226 -4.62 22.91 3.47
C PHE A 226 -4.89 24.23 4.21
N ASP A 227 -6.07 24.85 4.03
CA ASP A 227 -6.55 26.00 4.82
C ASP A 227 -6.95 25.62 6.25
#